data_AF-A0A1Y2UDA6-F1
#
_entry.id   AF-A0A1Y2UDA6-F1
#
_cell.length_a   1.000
_cell.length_b   1.000
_cell.length_c   1.000
_cell.angle_alpha   90.00
_cell.angle_beta   90.00
_cell.angle_gamma   90.00
#
_symmetry.space_group_name_H-M   'P 1'
#
loop_
_entity.id
_entity.type
_entity.pdbx_description
1 polymer ?
#
loop_
_entity_poly.entity_id
_entity_poly.type
_entity_poly.pdbx_seq_one_letter_code
_entity_poly.pdbx_strand_id
1 'polypeptide(L)'
;MPPVRIHRAQRVRGVGPLNSNVRGAGWHRRGYRDHGNMWINVKEGSYGAVHGMDVNENATLASFVMAVESYQKNSDCYPHNEGWTYDIFFRRKSLLAMLEEFHEQGRAESDDLVRDFFDGGETVIWKVYDDKGRERVWNGYWGYHRK
;
A
#
# COMPACT_ATOMS: atom_id res chain seq x y z
N MET A 1 -36.81 32.84 -19.17
CA MET A 1 -37.05 32.05 -17.94
C MET A 1 -35.87 31.11 -17.75
N PRO A 2 -35.09 31.18 -16.66
CA PRO A 2 -34.04 30.21 -16.40
C PRO A 2 -34.64 28.91 -15.81
N PRO A 3 -34.04 27.73 -16.07
CA PRO A 3 -34.58 26.46 -15.58
C PRO A 3 -34.35 26.30 -14.06
N VAL A 4 -35.37 25.76 -13.39
CA VAL A 4 -35.40 25.46 -11.96
C VAL A 4 -34.37 24.39 -11.62
N ARG A 5 -33.40 24.72 -10.75
CA ARG A 5 -32.48 23.75 -10.13
C ARG A 5 -33.27 22.89 -9.15
N ILE A 6 -33.48 21.62 -9.49
CA ILE A 6 -33.99 20.62 -8.56
C ILE A 6 -32.91 20.39 -7.48
N HIS A 7 -33.18 20.81 -6.25
CA HIS A 7 -32.35 20.51 -5.09
C HIS A 7 -32.32 19.00 -4.88
N ARG A 8 -31.14 18.38 -5.07
CA ARG A 8 -30.92 16.96 -4.80
C ARG A 8 -30.98 16.75 -3.29
N ALA A 9 -31.79 15.77 -2.88
CA ALA A 9 -32.17 15.46 -1.50
C ALA A 9 -30.98 15.37 -0.52
N GLN A 10 -31.16 16.00 0.65
CA GLN A 10 -30.39 15.74 1.88
C GLN A 10 -30.53 14.26 2.24
N ARG A 11 -29.41 13.52 2.34
CA ARG A 11 -29.43 12.20 2.97
C ARG A 11 -29.47 12.36 4.48
N VAL A 12 -30.59 11.93 5.04
CA VAL A 12 -30.84 11.73 6.46
C VAL A 12 -29.85 10.70 7.01
N ARG A 13 -29.16 11.03 8.10
CA ARG A 13 -28.43 10.07 8.94
C ARG A 13 -29.46 9.23 9.69
N GLY A 14 -29.51 7.92 9.42
CA GLY A 14 -30.43 6.99 10.07
C GLY A 14 -29.95 5.55 9.97
N VAL A 15 -29.84 4.91 11.13
CA VAL A 15 -29.43 3.53 11.39
C VAL A 15 -30.33 2.54 10.64
N GLY A 16 -29.72 1.64 9.85
CA GLY A 16 -30.38 0.58 9.09
C GLY A 16 -29.51 -0.68 9.04
N PRO A 17 -30.09 -1.86 8.77
CA PRO A 17 -29.53 -3.16 9.14
C PRO A 17 -28.23 -3.49 8.40
N LEU A 18 -27.32 -4.19 9.10
CA LEU A 18 -26.12 -4.81 8.54
C LEU A 18 -26.52 -5.81 7.45
N ASN A 19 -26.41 -5.44 6.16
CA ASN A 19 -26.27 -6.39 5.04
C ASN A 19 -26.17 -5.70 3.66
N SER A 20 -24.96 -5.65 3.09
CA SER A 20 -24.62 -6.22 1.77
C SER A 20 -23.15 -5.95 1.47
N ASN A 21 -22.35 -7.02 1.35
CA ASN A 21 -20.92 -7.01 0.99
C ASN A 21 -20.74 -6.65 -0.48
N VAL A 22 -21.02 -5.40 -0.83
CA VAL A 22 -20.76 -4.85 -2.16
C VAL A 22 -19.78 -3.71 -1.95
N ARG A 23 -18.57 -3.87 -2.48
CA ARG A 23 -17.60 -2.76 -2.53
C ARG A 23 -18.21 -1.64 -3.36
N GLY A 24 -18.69 -0.61 -2.67
CA GLY A 24 -19.26 0.56 -3.31
C GLY A 24 -18.21 1.34 -4.09
N ALA A 25 -18.65 2.25 -4.96
CA ALA A 25 -17.74 3.19 -5.61
C ALA A 25 -16.90 3.95 -4.56
N GLY A 26 -15.58 3.83 -4.64
CA GLY A 26 -14.64 4.46 -3.70
C GLY A 26 -14.12 3.56 -2.56
N TRP A 27 -14.27 2.24 -2.65
CA TRP A 27 -13.68 1.29 -1.69
C TRP A 27 -12.14 1.38 -1.60
N HIS A 28 -11.47 1.86 -2.64
CA HIS A 28 -10.03 2.13 -2.68
C HIS A 28 -9.65 3.50 -2.11
N ARG A 29 -10.61 4.26 -1.54
CA ARG A 29 -10.36 5.58 -0.96
C ARG A 29 -9.93 5.48 0.49
N ARG A 30 -9.26 6.55 0.93
CA ARG A 30 -8.88 6.76 2.30
C ARG A 30 -10.05 6.65 3.28
N GLY A 31 -9.78 6.00 4.41
CA GLY A 31 -10.72 5.76 5.50
C GLY A 31 -11.72 4.62 5.26
N TYR A 32 -11.75 4.01 4.07
CA TYR A 32 -12.66 2.89 3.81
C TYR A 32 -12.14 1.61 4.47
N ARG A 33 -13.07 0.83 5.05
CA ARG A 33 -12.81 -0.50 5.62
C ARG A 33 -13.84 -1.51 5.15
N ASP A 34 -13.38 -2.72 4.90
CA ASP A 34 -14.22 -3.88 4.55
C ASP A 34 -13.82 -5.06 5.45
N HIS A 35 -14.65 -5.35 6.47
CA HIS A 35 -14.40 -6.39 7.47
C HIS A 35 -13.02 -6.32 8.14
N GLY A 36 -12.59 -5.10 8.51
CA GLY A 36 -11.27 -4.88 9.10
C GLY A 36 -10.11 -4.89 8.10
N ASN A 37 -10.40 -4.94 6.79
CA ASN A 37 -9.39 -4.72 5.76
C ASN A 37 -9.45 -3.29 5.22
N MET A 38 -8.31 -2.76 4.84
CA MET A 38 -8.16 -1.51 4.10
C MET A 38 -7.47 -1.76 2.76
N TRP A 39 -7.72 -0.90 1.79
CA TRP A 39 -7.03 -0.95 0.51
C TRP A 39 -5.69 -0.23 0.59
N ILE A 40 -4.60 -0.85 0.15
CA ILE A 40 -3.30 -0.20 0.00
C ILE A 40 -2.79 -0.43 -1.42
N ASN A 41 -2.30 0.63 -2.06
CA ASN A 41 -1.68 0.52 -3.37
C ASN A 41 -0.17 0.22 -3.22
N VAL A 42 0.34 -0.71 -4.01
CA VAL A 42 1.76 -1.03 -4.14
C VAL A 42 2.21 -0.59 -5.52
N LYS A 43 3.13 0.38 -5.57
CA LYS A 43 3.71 0.89 -6.81
C LYS A 43 5.08 0.26 -7.05
N GLU A 44 5.30 -0.26 -8.24
CA GLU A 44 6.59 -0.80 -8.66
C GLU A 44 7.54 0.31 -9.10
N GLY A 45 8.63 0.50 -8.37
CA GLY A 45 9.64 1.51 -8.61
C GLY A 45 9.09 2.93 -8.78
N SER A 46 9.87 3.78 -9.43
CA SER A 46 9.45 5.15 -9.70
C SER A 46 8.43 5.28 -10.86
N TYR A 47 8.36 4.30 -11.78
CA TYR A 47 7.59 4.38 -13.03
C TYR A 47 6.78 3.13 -13.40
N GLY A 48 6.83 2.09 -12.57
CA GLY A 48 6.14 0.84 -12.85
C GLY A 48 4.64 0.91 -12.54
N ALA A 49 4.02 -0.25 -12.66
CA ALA A 49 2.59 -0.42 -12.44
C ALA A 49 2.21 -0.16 -10.99
N VAL A 50 0.94 0.17 -10.78
CA VAL A 50 0.35 0.28 -9.44
C VAL A 50 -0.67 -0.84 -9.32
N HIS A 51 -0.42 -1.72 -8.37
CA HIS A 51 -1.35 -2.76 -7.96
C HIS A 51 -1.95 -2.35 -6.62
N GLY A 52 -3.08 -2.93 -6.24
CA GLY A 52 -3.58 -2.73 -4.90
C GLY A 52 -3.93 -4.04 -4.23
N MET A 53 -3.91 -3.99 -2.90
CA MET A 53 -3.99 -5.13 -2.02
C MET A 53 -4.97 -4.82 -0.90
N ASP A 54 -5.77 -5.82 -0.54
CA ASP A 54 -6.55 -5.79 0.69
C ASP A 54 -5.66 -6.17 1.86
N VAL A 55 -5.56 -5.28 2.84
CA VAL A 55 -4.65 -5.41 3.99
C VAL A 55 -5.47 -5.41 5.27
N ASN A 56 -5.34 -6.47 6.08
CA ASN A 56 -5.95 -6.51 7.40
C ASN A 56 -5.34 -5.40 8.28
N GLU A 57 -6.18 -4.51 8.77
CA GLU A 57 -5.76 -3.33 9.56
C GLU A 57 -5.17 -3.70 10.92
N ASN A 58 -5.50 -4.90 11.41
CA ASN A 58 -4.98 -5.48 12.65
C ASN A 58 -3.79 -6.42 12.41
N ALA A 59 -3.30 -6.55 11.17
CA ALA A 59 -2.02 -7.20 10.93
C ALA A 59 -0.87 -6.31 11.41
N THR A 60 0.26 -6.92 11.73
CA THR A 60 1.47 -6.17 12.07
C THR A 60 2.09 -5.55 10.81
N LEU A 61 2.85 -4.46 10.99
CA LEU A 61 3.58 -3.81 9.91
C LEU A 61 4.59 -4.78 9.27
N ALA A 62 5.25 -5.62 10.09
CA ALA A 62 6.13 -6.69 9.62
C ALA A 62 5.38 -7.70 8.73
N SER A 63 4.18 -8.15 9.15
CA SER A 63 3.35 -9.05 8.35
C SER A 63 2.92 -8.41 7.02
N PHE A 64 2.61 -7.11 7.03
CA PHE A 64 2.31 -6.37 5.81
C PHE A 64 3.52 -6.31 4.86
N VAL A 65 4.72 -6.01 5.36
CA VAL A 65 5.95 -6.00 4.56
C VAL A 65 6.22 -7.37 3.94
N MET A 66 6.09 -8.45 4.72
CA MET A 66 6.24 -9.82 4.21
C MET A 66 5.20 -10.19 3.15
N ALA A 67 3.96 -9.70 3.30
CA ALA A 67 2.92 -9.91 2.31
C ALA A 67 3.23 -9.19 0.99
N VAL A 68 3.71 -7.95 1.06
CA VAL A 68 4.16 -7.20 -0.13
C VAL A 68 5.34 -7.91 -0.79
N GLU A 69 6.34 -8.36 -0.03
CA GLU A 69 7.47 -9.11 -0.57
C GLU A 69 7.00 -10.41 -1.27
N SER A 70 6.12 -11.17 -0.62
CA SER A 70 5.60 -12.43 -1.15
C SER A 70 4.77 -12.25 -2.43
N TYR A 71 4.02 -11.14 -2.51
CA TYR A 71 3.36 -10.73 -3.75
C TYR A 71 4.39 -10.45 -4.85
N GLN A 72 5.42 -9.66 -4.54
CA GLN A 72 6.43 -9.26 -5.51
C GLN A 72 7.32 -10.41 -5.95
N LYS A 73 7.57 -11.44 -5.11
CA LYS A 73 8.31 -12.65 -5.48
C LYS A 73 7.75 -13.37 -6.71
N ASN A 74 6.47 -13.20 -7.00
CA ASN A 74 5.81 -13.77 -8.17
C ASN A 74 5.66 -12.78 -9.33
N SER A 75 6.20 -11.57 -9.19
CA SER A 75 6.17 -10.53 -10.22
C SER A 75 7.50 -10.49 -11.00
N ASP A 76 7.43 -10.01 -12.24
CA ASP A 76 8.63 -9.77 -13.06
C ASP A 76 9.56 -8.69 -12.46
N CYS A 77 9.05 -7.89 -11.52
CA CYS A 77 9.81 -6.83 -10.85
C CYS A 77 10.54 -7.28 -9.58
N TYR A 78 10.62 -8.60 -9.33
CA TYR A 78 11.44 -9.13 -8.23
C TYR A 78 12.93 -9.17 -8.60
N PRO A 79 13.84 -8.73 -7.69
CA PRO A 79 15.28 -8.86 -7.92
C PRO A 79 15.74 -10.32 -7.82
N HIS A 80 15.74 -11.04 -8.94
CA HIS A 80 16.32 -12.39 -9.02
C HIS A 80 17.85 -12.39 -9.18
N ASN A 81 18.44 -11.23 -9.46
CA ASN A 81 19.89 -11.11 -9.68
C ASN A 81 20.63 -11.09 -8.34
N GLU A 82 21.76 -11.79 -8.27
CA GLU A 82 22.58 -11.83 -7.06
C GLU A 82 23.08 -10.43 -6.66
N GLY A 83 23.08 -10.15 -5.35
CA GLY A 83 23.51 -8.88 -4.78
C GLY A 83 22.52 -7.72 -4.94
N TRP A 84 21.39 -7.93 -5.64
CA TRP A 84 20.34 -6.92 -5.72
C TRP A 84 19.49 -6.93 -4.45
N THR A 85 19.07 -5.75 -4.04
CA THR A 85 18.26 -5.56 -2.83
C THR A 85 16.96 -4.84 -3.18
N TYR A 86 16.04 -4.80 -2.24
CA TYR A 86 14.80 -4.05 -2.37
C TYR A 86 14.49 -3.30 -1.08
N ASP A 87 13.58 -2.34 -1.19
CA ASP A 87 13.00 -1.66 -0.04
C ASP A 87 11.56 -1.19 -0.36
N ILE A 88 10.76 -0.98 0.67
CA ILE A 88 9.39 -0.54 0.58
C ILE A 88 9.27 0.84 1.21
N PHE A 89 8.92 1.84 0.41
CA PHE A 89 8.81 3.21 0.86
C PHE A 89 7.37 3.64 1.11
N PHE A 90 7.13 4.28 2.25
CA PHE A 90 5.90 5.02 2.54
C PHE A 90 6.24 6.45 2.95
N ARG A 91 5.67 7.45 2.26
CA ARG A 91 5.94 8.88 2.52
C ARG A 91 7.44 9.22 2.63
N ARG A 92 8.26 8.63 1.75
CA ARG A 92 9.73 8.76 1.70
C ARG A 92 10.49 8.12 2.87
N LYS A 93 9.82 7.34 3.72
CA LYS A 93 10.47 6.53 4.76
C LYS A 93 10.55 5.07 4.29
N SER A 94 11.68 4.44 4.56
CA SER A 94 11.86 3.00 4.38
C SER A 94 11.09 2.26 5.46
N LEU A 95 10.21 1.33 5.08
CA LEU A 95 9.51 0.47 6.02
C LEU A 95 10.45 -0.59 6.61
N LEU A 96 11.45 -1.05 5.85
CA LEU A 96 12.45 -1.99 6.37
C LEU A 96 13.31 -1.35 7.45
N ALA A 97 13.84 -0.15 7.20
CA ALA A 97 14.62 0.59 8.20
C ALA A 97 13.77 0.93 9.44
N MET A 98 12.48 1.28 9.25
CA MET A 98 11.58 1.50 10.39
C MET A 98 11.38 0.24 11.24
N LEU A 99 11.27 -0.94 10.61
CA LEU A 99 11.15 -2.21 11.35
C LEU A 99 12.44 -2.55 12.11
N GLU A 100 13.61 -2.31 11.50
CA GLU A 100 14.91 -2.44 12.18
C GLU A 100 15.00 -1.51 13.39
N GLU A 101 14.62 -0.24 13.25
CA GLU A 101 14.58 0.73 14.36
C GLU A 101 13.64 0.27 15.50
N PHE A 102 12.48 -0.30 15.18
CA PHE A 102 11.55 -0.81 16.20
C PHE A 102 12.13 -2.02 16.95
N HIS A 103 12.82 -2.90 16.22
CA HIS A 103 13.52 -4.04 16.81
C HIS A 103 14.64 -3.59 17.76
N GLU A 104 15.46 -2.62 17.37
CA GLU A 104 16.53 -2.05 18.22
C GLU A 104 15.98 -1.36 19.48
N GLN A 105 14.78 -0.79 19.40
CA GLN A 105 14.08 -0.20 20.54
C GLN A 105 13.41 -1.24 21.46
N GLY A 106 13.48 -2.53 21.12
CA GLY A 106 12.85 -3.61 21.88
C GLY A 106 11.32 -3.59 21.84
N ARG A 107 10.71 -2.95 20.83
CA ARG A 107 9.26 -2.96 20.64
C ARG A 107 8.81 -4.35 20.20
N ALA A 108 7.70 -4.83 20.75
CA ALA A 108 7.14 -6.10 20.30
C ALA A 108 6.50 -5.91 18.91
N GLU A 109 6.75 -6.83 17.98
CA GLU A 109 6.17 -6.76 16.62
C GLU A 109 4.64 -6.69 16.63
N SER A 110 4.01 -7.23 17.67
CA SER A 110 2.56 -7.17 17.90
C SER A 110 2.01 -5.77 18.13
N ASP A 111 2.87 -4.83 18.52
CA ASP A 111 2.46 -3.47 18.91
C ASP A 111 2.40 -2.51 17.72
N ASP A 112 2.95 -2.90 16.56
CA ASP A 112 3.01 -2.10 15.35
C ASP A 112 1.99 -2.57 14.33
N LEU A 113 0.73 -2.14 14.49
CA LEU A 113 -0.35 -2.54 13.60
C LEU A 113 -0.42 -1.65 12.36
N VAL A 114 -0.86 -2.21 11.23
CA VAL A 114 -1.01 -1.48 9.96
C VAL A 114 -1.86 -0.21 10.14
N ARG A 115 -2.96 -0.29 10.89
CA ARG A 115 -3.85 0.86 11.14
C ARG A 115 -3.19 2.06 11.84
N ASP A 116 -2.06 1.85 12.51
CA ASP A 116 -1.34 2.93 13.20
C ASP A 116 -0.49 3.75 12.20
N PHE A 117 -0.18 3.17 11.03
CA PHE A 117 0.63 3.78 9.98
C PHE A 117 -0.19 4.20 8.74
N PHE A 118 -1.28 3.48 8.44
CA PHE A 118 -2.08 3.63 7.23
C PHE A 118 -3.56 3.84 7.55
N ASP A 119 -4.22 4.66 6.72
CA ASP A 119 -5.65 4.95 6.83
C ASP A 119 -6.44 4.40 5.63
N GLY A 120 -5.79 3.67 4.73
CA GLY A 120 -6.35 3.16 3.49
C GLY A 120 -6.21 4.14 2.32
N GLY A 121 -6.22 3.60 1.10
CA GLY A 121 -6.04 4.32 -0.15
C GLY A 121 -4.64 4.88 -0.38
N GLU A 122 -3.70 4.73 0.56
CA GLU A 122 -2.33 5.16 0.37
C GLU A 122 -1.58 4.33 -0.68
N THR A 123 -0.38 4.80 -1.03
CA THR A 123 0.54 4.11 -1.92
C THR A 123 1.87 3.89 -1.21
N VAL A 124 2.31 2.63 -1.17
CA VAL A 124 3.70 2.26 -0.87
C VAL A 124 4.45 2.01 -2.17
N ILE A 125 5.76 2.25 -2.17
CA ILE A 125 6.60 2.13 -3.37
C ILE A 125 7.62 1.03 -3.13
N TRP A 126 7.55 -0.03 -3.91
CA TRP A 126 8.53 -1.10 -3.96
C TRP A 126 9.71 -0.65 -4.82
N LYS A 127 10.90 -0.49 -4.27
CA LYS A 127 12.10 -0.11 -5.02
C LYS A 127 13.11 -1.24 -5.02
N VAL A 128 13.76 -1.44 -6.18
CA VAL A 128 14.82 -2.43 -6.36
C VAL A 128 16.12 -1.70 -6.63
N TYR A 129 17.22 -2.20 -6.06
CA TYR A 129 18.55 -1.62 -6.18
C TYR A 129 19.54 -2.67 -6.67
N ASP A 130 20.46 -2.26 -7.55
CA ASP A 130 21.58 -3.12 -7.94
C ASP A 130 22.64 -3.24 -6.83
N ASP A 131 23.62 -4.10 -7.06
CA ASP A 131 24.79 -4.33 -6.21
C ASP A 131 25.59 -3.06 -5.88
N LYS A 132 25.40 -1.98 -6.65
CA LYS A 132 26.03 -0.67 -6.45
C LYS A 132 25.10 0.34 -5.79
N GLY A 133 23.94 -0.10 -5.30
CA GLY A 133 22.93 0.74 -4.66
C GLY A 133 22.16 1.66 -5.61
N ARG A 134 22.18 1.41 -6.93
CA ARG A 134 21.46 2.24 -7.91
C ARG A 134 20.07 1.66 -8.16
N GLU A 135 19.06 2.53 -8.13
CA GLU A 135 17.67 2.14 -8.39
C GLU A 135 17.54 1.54 -9.81
N ARG A 136 16.94 0.35 -9.85
CA ARG A 136 16.54 -0.37 -11.05
C ARG A 136 15.05 -0.19 -11.27
N VAL A 137 14.66 0.04 -12.52
CA VAL A 137 13.27 0.22 -12.91
C VAL A 137 12.90 -0.87 -13.90
N TRP A 138 11.78 -1.54 -13.67
CA TRP A 138 11.23 -2.54 -14.58
C TRP A 138 10.32 -1.88 -15.62
N ASN A 139 10.58 -2.11 -16.91
CA ASN A 139 9.72 -1.66 -18.03
C ASN A 139 9.59 -2.73 -19.13
N GLY A 140 9.59 -4.01 -18.74
CA GLY A 140 9.78 -5.16 -19.63
C GLY A 140 11.24 -5.63 -19.73
N TYR A 141 12.17 -4.81 -19.24
CA TYR A 141 13.55 -5.18 -18.93
C TYR A 141 14.07 -4.33 -17.76
N TRP A 142 15.20 -4.72 -17.17
CA TRP A 142 15.83 -3.97 -16.09
C TRP A 142 16.60 -2.75 -16.62
N GLY A 143 16.02 -1.58 -16.44
CA GLY A 143 16.62 -0.29 -16.76
C GLY A 143 17.22 0.43 -15.56
N TYR A 144 17.79 1.60 -15.84
CA TYR A 144 18.08 2.62 -14.83
C TYR A 144 17.08 3.75 -14.96
N HIS A 145 16.82 4.42 -13.85
CA HIS A 145 16.19 5.73 -13.89
C HIS A 145 17.05 6.70 -14.70
N ARG A 146 16.53 7.23 -15.82
CA ARG A 146 17.15 8.37 -16.51
C ARG A 146 16.65 9.64 -15.83
N LYS A 147 17.59 10.44 -15.31
CA LYS A 147 17.33 11.79 -14.82
C LYS A 147 16.87 12.71 -15.94
#